data_AF-A0A2X3K6M4-F1
#
_entry.id   AF-A0A2X3K6M4-F1
#
_cell.length_a   1.000
_cell.length_b   1.000
_cell.length_c   1.000
_cell.angle_alpha   90.00
_cell.angle_beta   90.00
_cell.angle_gamma   90.00
#
_symmetry.space_group_name_H-M   'P 1'
#
loop_
_entity.id
_entity.type
_entity.pdbx_description
1 polymer ?
#
loop_
_entity_poly.entity_id
_entity_poly.type
_entity_poly.pdbx_seq_one_letter_code
_entity_poly.pdbx_strand_id
1 'polypeptide(L)'
;MPVQYAGNGWLLVGDALRSCVNTGISVRGMDMALTGAQAAAQTLISACQHREPQNLFALYHHNVERSLLWDVLQRYQHVPALLQRPG
;
A
#
# COMPACT_ATOMS: atom_id res chain seq x y z
N MET A 1 2.15 6.73 1.07
CA MET A 1 2.91 5.46 1.05
C MET A 1 4.42 5.76 0.97
N PRO A 2 5.28 5.00 1.68
CA PRO A 2 6.74 5.11 1.55
C PRO A 2 7.21 4.88 0.11
N VAL A 3 8.37 5.44 -0.27
CA VAL A 3 9.00 5.19 -1.58
C VAL A 3 9.36 3.71 -1.75
N GLN A 4 9.82 3.09 -0.66
CA GLN A 4 10.12 1.67 -0.59
C GLN A 4 9.31 1.01 0.52
N TYR A 5 8.58 -0.04 0.16
CA TYR A 5 7.66 -0.75 1.05
C TYR A 5 7.74 -2.28 0.89
N ALA A 6 8.78 -2.75 0.21
CA ALA A 6 9.21 -4.14 0.14
C ALA A 6 10.67 -4.22 -0.30
N GLY A 7 11.25 -5.40 -0.09
CA GLY A 7 12.63 -5.70 -0.46
C GLY A 7 12.92 -7.19 -0.33
N ASN A 8 14.19 -7.53 -0.06
CA ASN A 8 14.62 -8.91 0.07
C ASN A 8 14.00 -9.55 1.32
N GLY A 9 13.02 -10.44 1.12
CA GLY A 9 12.38 -11.18 2.21
C GLY A 9 11.48 -10.37 3.14
N TRP A 10 11.13 -9.12 2.79
CA TRP A 10 10.25 -8.29 3.60
C TRP A 10 9.30 -7.43 2.76
N LEU A 11 8.15 -7.09 3.33
CA LEU A 11 7.19 -6.13 2.82
C LEU A 11 6.42 -5.46 3.97
N LEU A 12 5.86 -4.27 3.72
CA LEU A 12 5.04 -3.54 4.70
C LEU A 12 3.55 -3.72 4.38
N VAL A 13 2.73 -3.82 5.41
CA VAL A 13 1.26 -3.89 5.31
C VAL A 13 0.60 -3.04 6.40
N GLY A 14 -0.69 -2.77 6.24
CA GLY A 14 -1.47 -2.00 7.22
C GLY A 14 -0.91 -0.58 7.45
N ASP A 15 -0.96 -0.10 8.68
CA ASP A 15 -0.54 1.26 9.02
C ASP A 15 0.94 1.54 8.72
N ALA A 16 1.80 0.52 8.74
CA ALA A 16 3.21 0.64 8.36
C ALA A 16 3.38 1.05 6.88
N LEU A 17 2.42 0.70 6.02
CA LEU A 17 2.37 1.11 4.61
C LEU A 17 1.96 2.58 4.44
N ARG A 18 1.53 3.26 5.52
CA ARG A 18 1.03 4.65 5.51
C ARG A 18 -0.06 4.83 4.45
N SER A 19 -1.02 3.91 4.43
CA SER A 19 -2.15 3.86 3.50
C SER A 19 -3.43 4.49 4.04
N CYS A 20 -3.47 4.87 5.31
CA CYS A 20 -4.64 5.52 5.90
C CYS A 20 -4.98 6.83 5.20
N VAL A 21 -6.26 7.00 4.88
CA VAL A 21 -6.80 8.20 4.24
C VAL A 21 -7.68 8.93 5.25
N ASN A 22 -7.32 10.17 5.55
CA ASN A 22 -8.11 11.07 6.39
C ASN A 22 -8.54 12.28 5.55
N THR A 23 -9.85 12.48 5.43
CA THR A 23 -10.45 13.58 4.66
C THR A 23 -10.91 14.75 5.53
N GLY A 24 -10.61 14.73 6.82
CA GLY A 24 -11.08 15.71 7.81
C GLY A 24 -12.49 15.44 8.33
N ILE A 25 -13.32 14.71 7.57
CA ILE A 25 -14.69 14.31 7.93
C ILE A 25 -14.87 12.79 7.99
N SER A 26 -13.93 12.03 7.44
CA SER A 26 -13.93 10.56 7.46
C SER A 26 -12.50 10.04 7.50
N VAL A 27 -12.30 8.94 8.23
CA VAL A 27 -11.02 8.23 8.33
C VAL A 27 -11.20 6.81 7.82
N ARG A 28 -10.36 6.42 6.86
CA ARG A 28 -10.29 5.07 6.30
C ARG A 28 -8.92 4.48 6.55
N GLY A 29 -8.88 3.26 7.06
CA GLY A 29 -7.65 2.60 7.51
C GLY A 29 -7.77 1.10 7.52
N MET A 30 -8.79 0.55 8.19
CA MET A 30 -9.01 -0.90 8.28
C MET A 30 -9.18 -1.56 6.90
N ASP A 31 -9.97 -0.94 6.04
CA ASP A 31 -10.20 -1.38 4.66
C ASP A 31 -8.97 -1.19 3.75
N MET A 32 -8.18 -0.13 3.99
CA MET A 32 -6.86 0.06 3.34
C MET A 32 -5.86 -1.00 3.77
N ALA A 33 -5.89 -1.41 5.05
CA ALA A 33 -5.08 -2.50 5.57
C ALA A 33 -5.49 -3.84 4.96
N LEU A 34 -6.80 -4.12 4.85
CA LEU A 34 -7.33 -5.35 4.25
C LEU A 34 -6.93 -5.49 2.78
N THR A 35 -7.14 -4.43 1.99
CA THR A 35 -6.80 -4.41 0.55
C THR A 35 -5.29 -4.48 0.33
N GLY A 36 -4.48 -3.78 1.14
CA GLY A 36 -3.02 -3.89 1.12
C GLY A 36 -2.50 -5.28 1.52
N ALA A 37 -3.16 -5.93 2.48
CA ALA A 37 -2.85 -7.30 2.90
C ALA A 37 -3.17 -8.32 1.79
N GLN A 38 -4.26 -8.12 1.04
CA GLN A 38 -4.58 -8.97 -0.11
C GLN A 38 -3.49 -8.88 -1.20
N ALA A 39 -3.03 -7.68 -1.54
CA ALA A 39 -1.93 -7.49 -2.50
C ALA A 39 -0.62 -8.13 -2.00
N ALA A 40 -0.35 -8.02 -0.69
CA ALA A 40 0.82 -8.63 -0.07
C ALA A 40 0.76 -10.16 -0.10
N ALA A 41 -0.40 -10.73 0.25
CA ALA A 41 -0.64 -12.17 0.22
C ALA A 41 -0.46 -12.73 -1.20
N GLN A 42 -1.02 -12.07 -2.21
CA GLN A 42 -0.85 -12.46 -3.60
C GLN A 42 0.63 -12.45 -4.02
N THR A 43 1.38 -11.44 -3.57
CA THR A 43 2.82 -11.33 -3.82
C THR A 43 3.59 -12.48 -3.19
N LEU A 44 3.32 -12.79 -1.93
CA LEU A 44 3.99 -13.87 -1.21
C LEU A 44 3.66 -15.24 -1.80
N ILE A 45 2.39 -15.49 -2.17
CA ILE A 45 1.98 -16.73 -2.83
C ILE A 45 2.76 -16.95 -4.13
N SER A 46 2.87 -15.92 -4.97
CA SER A 46 3.64 -15.99 -6.21
C SER A 46 5.15 -16.12 -5.98
N ALA A 47 5.70 -15.40 -4.99
CA ALA A 47 7.12 -15.49 -4.65
C ALA A 47 7.50 -16.90 -4.14
N CYS A 48 6.67 -17.51 -3.30
CA CYS A 48 6.87 -18.85 -2.75
C CYS A 48 6.89 -19.97 -3.81
N GLN A 49 6.45 -19.72 -5.04
CA GLN A 49 6.56 -20.67 -6.15
C GLN A 49 8.01 -20.85 -6.63
N HIS A 50 8.91 -19.93 -6.25
CA HIS A 50 10.33 -19.99 -6.57
C HIS A 50 11.12 -20.33 -5.30
N ARG A 51 12.20 -21.10 -5.45
CA ARG A 51 12.99 -21.58 -4.30
C ARG A 51 14.02 -20.57 -3.77
N GLU A 52 14.38 -19.58 -4.58
CA GLU A 52 15.43 -18.63 -4.23
C GLU A 52 14.85 -17.40 -3.48
N PRO A 53 15.61 -16.81 -2.54
CA PRO A 53 15.25 -15.53 -1.94
C PRO A 53 15.10 -14.45 -3.01
N GLN A 54 13.97 -13.73 -2.97
CA GLN A 54 13.64 -12.72 -3.96
C GLN A 54 13.49 -11.34 -3.34
N ASN A 55 13.83 -10.32 -4.15
CA ASN A 55 13.38 -8.97 -3.89
C ASN A 55 11.88 -8.88 -4.22
N LEU A 56 11.06 -8.66 -3.20
CA LEU A 56 9.60 -8.63 -3.36
C LEU A 56 9.08 -7.30 -3.93
N PHE A 57 9.92 -6.26 -4.04
CA PHE A 57 9.47 -4.91 -4.33
C PHE A 57 8.76 -4.79 -5.68
N ALA A 58 9.36 -5.26 -6.77
CA ALA A 58 8.78 -5.10 -8.10
C ALA A 58 7.43 -5.80 -8.22
N LEU A 59 7.34 -7.03 -7.71
CA LEU A 59 6.10 -7.81 -7.72
C LEU A 59 5.05 -7.22 -6.77
N TYR A 60 5.44 -6.80 -5.57
CA TYR A 60 4.51 -6.20 -4.62
C TYR A 60 3.97 -4.87 -5.15
N HIS A 61 4.84 -4.04 -5.74
CA HIS A 61 4.46 -2.78 -6.35
C HIS A 61 3.41 -2.99 -7.43
N HIS A 62 3.66 -3.93 -8.35
CA HIS A 62 2.71 -4.28 -9.40
C HIS A 62 1.35 -4.74 -8.83
N ASN A 63 1.36 -5.55 -7.78
CA ASN A 63 0.12 -6.02 -7.14
C ASN A 63 -0.62 -4.90 -6.39
N VAL A 64 0.10 -3.96 -5.79
CA VAL A 64 -0.50 -2.77 -5.17
C VAL A 64 -1.15 -1.90 -6.24
N GLU A 65 -0.46 -1.58 -7.34
CA GLU A 65 -0.99 -0.76 -8.44
C GLU A 65 -2.29 -1.29 -9.04
N ARG A 66 -2.48 -2.62 -9.01
CA ARG A 66 -3.69 -3.30 -9.51
C ARG A 66 -4.80 -3.48 -8.47
N SER A 67 -4.60 -3.00 -7.25
CA SER A 67 -5.52 -3.20 -6.13
C SER A 67 -6.42 -1.98 -5.90
N LEU A 68 -7.56 -2.22 -5.26
CA LEU A 68 -8.46 -1.15 -4.79
C LEU A 68 -7.76 -0.16 -3.83
N LEU A 69 -6.69 -0.60 -3.15
CA LEU A 69 -5.87 0.30 -2.34
C LEU A 69 -5.29 1.42 -3.21
N TRP A 70 -4.72 1.08 -4.36
CA TRP A 70 -4.11 2.06 -5.25
C TRP A 70 -5.14 3.04 -5.81
N ASP A 71 -6.30 2.54 -6.24
CA ASP A 71 -7.39 3.39 -6.73
C ASP A 71 -7.80 4.44 -5.68
N VAL A 72 -7.90 4.04 -4.41
CA VAL A 72 -8.24 4.95 -3.32
C VAL A 72 -7.11 5.94 -3.04
N LEU A 73 -5.86 5.48 -2.98
CA LEU A 73 -4.70 6.35 -2.76
C LEU A 73 -4.59 7.41 -3.88
N GLN A 74 -4.76 7.01 -5.13
CA GLN A 74 -4.76 7.91 -6.29
C GLN A 74 -5.91 8.92 -6.23
N ARG A 75 -7.11 8.46 -5.87
CA ARG A 75 -8.29 9.33 -5.75
C ARG A 75 -8.11 10.43 -4.71
N TYR A 76 -7.46 10.14 -3.59
CA TYR A 76 -7.34 11.05 -2.47
C TYR A 76 -5.95 11.71 -2.32
N GLN A 77 -5.04 11.51 -3.29
CA GLN A 77 -3.64 11.98 -3.18
C GLN A 77 -3.49 13.50 -2.94
N HIS A 78 -4.45 14.31 -3.41
CA HIS A 78 -4.43 15.77 -3.27
C HIS A 78 -5.13 16.29 -2.00
N VAL A 79 -5.91 15.45 -1.30
CA VAL A 79 -6.66 15.86 -0.11
C VAL A 79 -5.78 16.45 1.00
N PRO A 80 -4.61 15.87 1.34
CA PRO A 80 -3.75 16.45 2.35
C PRO A 80 -3.38 17.91 2.06
N ALA A 81 -3.13 18.27 0.80
CA ALA A 81 -2.81 19.64 0.41
C ALA A 81 -4.03 20.57 0.53
N LEU A 82 -5.23 20.09 0.20
CA LEU A 82 -6.48 20.86 0.34
C LEU A 82 -6.85 21.17 1.79
N LEU A 83 -6.47 20.29 2.73
CA LEU A 83 -6.74 20.46 4.16
C LEU A 83 -5.69 21.30 4.88
N GLN A 84 -4.54 21.55 4.25
CA GLN A 84 -3.54 22.45 4.82
C GLN A 84 -4.06 23.89 4.81
N ARG A 85 -4.05 24.55 5.97
CA ARG A 85 -4.32 25.97 6.04
C ARG A 85 -3.09 26.73 5.54
N PRO A 86 -3.23 27.75 4.68
CA PRO A 86 -2.13 28.67 4.44
C PRO A 86 -1.74 29.33 5.76
N GLY A 87 -0.44 29.25 6.08
CA GLY A 87 0.15 29.87 7.26
C GLY A 87 0.33 31.37 7.10
#